data_AF-A0A7J5X6H4-F1
#
_entry.id   AF-A0A7J5X6H4-F1
#
_cell.length_a   1.000
_cell.length_b   1.000
_cell.length_c   1.000
_cell.angle_alpha   90.00
_cell.angle_beta   90.00
_cell.angle_gamma   90.00
#
_symmetry.space_group_name_H-M   'P 1'
#
loop_
_entity.id
_entity.type
_entity.pdbx_description
1 polymer ?
#
loop_
_entity_poly.entity_id
_entity_poly.type
_entity_poly.pdbx_seq_one_letter_code
_entity_poly.pdbx_strand_id
1 'polypeptide(L)'
;MSWRACTCPKYHGSIPSRPYPPNTPVDDLVACYNTALALSLDALAPLKTRTVSYNCPAPWFTAELRSMKAACRRLERLTRGTGLTVHLEAYKDHVRAYKEALTRTKAQYYSTIIHDQQHQPRKLFSTINRLLRPIAAPQPPGARDLCSDFLDFFQAKVNSIHLQLNAPAPPAPHTAHCDRGVVSYM
;
A
#
# COMPACT_ATOMS: atom_id res chain seq x y z
N MET A 1 0.36 4.28 -12.87
CA MET A 1 0.17 5.17 -11.71
C MET A 1 1.53 5.57 -11.18
N SER A 2 2.02 6.75 -11.54
CA SER A 2 3.32 7.26 -11.10
C SER A 2 3.14 7.90 -9.72
N TRP A 3 3.64 7.24 -8.68
CA TRP A 3 3.80 7.85 -7.37
C TRP A 3 5.03 8.74 -7.44
N ARG A 4 4.87 10.00 -7.87
CA ARG A 4 5.89 11.01 -7.57
C ARG A 4 5.75 11.33 -6.09
N ALA A 5 6.79 11.05 -5.32
CA ALA A 5 6.92 11.53 -3.96
C ALA A 5 6.75 13.06 -4.00
N CYS A 6 5.73 13.58 -3.31
CA CYS A 6 5.68 14.99 -2.98
C CYS A 6 6.80 15.22 -1.97
N THR A 7 7.97 15.68 -2.44
CA THR A 7 8.99 16.24 -1.56
C THR A 7 8.38 17.49 -0.92
N CYS A 8 8.07 17.40 0.36
CA CYS A 8 7.66 18.56 1.14
C CYS A 8 8.90 19.45 1.31
N PRO A 9 8.95 20.67 0.75
CA PRO A 9 10.05 21.57 1.03
C PRO A 9 10.09 21.82 2.53
N LYS A 10 11.26 21.67 3.16
CA LYS A 10 11.40 22.01 4.58
C LYS A 10 11.11 23.50 4.74
N TYR A 11 10.00 23.82 5.40
CA TYR A 11 9.64 25.19 5.69
C TYR A 11 10.57 25.70 6.79
N HIS A 12 11.48 26.61 6.43
CA HIS A 12 12.42 27.26 7.35
C HIS A 12 11.98 28.70 7.71
N GLY A 13 10.77 29.12 7.32
CA GLY A 13 10.25 30.44 7.64
C GLY A 13 9.72 30.51 9.06
N SER A 14 10.31 31.36 9.90
CA SER A 14 9.73 31.77 11.17
C SER A 14 8.38 32.46 10.90
N ILE A 15 7.32 32.03 11.60
CA ILE A 15 6.03 32.73 11.58
C ILE A 15 6.30 34.16 12.05
N PRO A 16 6.00 35.21 11.27
CA PRO A 16 6.25 36.57 11.70
C PRO A 16 5.32 36.91 12.87
N SER A 17 5.85 36.90 14.10
CA SER A 17 5.15 37.40 15.27
C SER A 17 5.09 38.93 15.17
N ARG A 18 4.00 39.44 14.58
CA ARG A 18 3.75 40.88 14.52
C ARG A 18 3.38 41.37 15.93
N PRO A 19 4.10 42.35 16.51
CA PRO A 19 3.71 42.92 17.80
C PRO A 19 2.41 43.71 17.62
N TYR A 20 1.37 43.42 18.40
CA TYR A 20 0.13 44.18 18.37
C TYR A 20 0.21 45.37 19.33
N PRO A 21 -0.22 46.57 18.91
CA PRO A 21 -0.34 47.69 19.82
C PRO A 21 -1.46 47.42 20.84
N PRO A 22 -1.28 47.83 22.10
CA PRO A 22 -2.33 47.74 23.11
C PRO A 22 -3.49 48.65 22.67
N ASN A 23 -4.70 48.10 22.52
CA ASN A 23 -5.97 48.74 22.10
C ASN A 23 -6.49 48.41 20.68
N THR A 24 -6.01 47.35 20.02
CA THR A 24 -6.69 46.88 18.80
C THR A 24 -8.09 46.32 19.10
N PRO A 25 -9.14 46.76 18.38
CA PRO A 25 -10.48 46.19 18.46
C PRO A 25 -10.45 44.68 18.26
N VAL A 26 -11.37 43.96 18.93
CA VAL A 26 -11.44 42.49 18.87
C VAL A 26 -11.64 42.00 17.43
N ASP A 27 -12.44 42.71 16.63
CA ASP A 27 -12.70 42.35 15.24
C ASP A 27 -11.43 42.39 14.38
N ASP A 28 -10.56 43.37 14.60
CA ASP A 28 -9.29 43.52 13.88
C ASP A 28 -8.29 42.42 14.26
N LEU A 29 -8.30 42.01 15.53
CA LEU A 29 -7.49 40.87 16.01
C LEU A 29 -7.94 39.55 15.38
N VAL A 30 -9.26 39.32 15.31
CA VAL A 30 -9.83 38.12 14.69
C VAL A 30 -9.53 38.09 13.18
N ALA A 31 -9.70 39.22 12.49
CA ALA A 31 -9.37 39.34 11.08
C ALA A 31 -7.88 39.06 10.81
N CYS A 32 -7.00 39.60 11.64
CA CYS A 32 -5.57 39.37 11.49
C CYS A 32 -5.17 37.91 11.81
N TYR A 33 -5.80 37.28 12.80
CA TYR A 33 -5.58 35.87 13.10
C TYR A 33 -5.98 34.98 11.91
N ASN A 34 -7.17 35.19 11.36
CA ASN A 34 -7.69 34.40 10.25
C ASN A 34 -6.83 34.56 8.99
N THR A 35 -6.36 35.78 8.71
CA THR A 35 -5.48 36.05 7.56
C THR A 35 -4.10 35.41 7.74
N ALA A 36 -3.50 35.49 8.94
CA ALA A 36 -2.23 34.82 9.23
C ALA A 36 -2.33 33.29 9.11
N LEU A 37 -3.44 32.70 9.58
CA LEU A 37 -3.71 31.26 9.43
C LEU A 37 -3.84 30.87 7.96
N ALA A 38 -4.61 31.64 7.17
CA ALA A 38 -4.81 31.39 5.74
C ALA A 38 -3.48 31.44 4.97
N LEU A 39 -2.67 32.48 5.18
CA LEU A 39 -1.36 32.61 4.56
C LEU A 39 -0.41 31.48 4.96
N SER A 40 -0.47 31.03 6.21
CA SER A 40 0.35 29.90 6.69
C SER A 40 -0.08 28.58 6.03
N LEU A 41 -1.39 28.37 5.87
CA LEU A 41 -1.93 27.20 5.17
C LEU A 41 -1.55 27.20 3.69
N ASP A 42 -1.65 28.34 3.00
CA ASP A 42 -1.25 28.46 1.60
C ASP A 42 0.25 28.23 1.40
N ALA A 43 1.08 28.66 2.35
CA ALA A 43 2.52 28.49 2.29
C ALA A 43 2.97 27.06 2.60
N LEU A 44 2.37 26.39 3.60
CA LEU A 44 2.73 25.04 4.02
C LEU A 44 2.04 23.95 3.21
N ALA A 45 0.81 24.18 2.80
CA ALA A 45 -0.06 23.21 2.14
C ALA A 45 -0.87 23.89 1.03
N PRO A 46 -0.20 24.39 -0.03
CA PRO A 46 -0.89 25.07 -1.13
C PRO A 46 -1.96 24.16 -1.73
N LEU A 47 -3.14 24.73 -1.95
CA LEU A 47 -4.26 24.01 -2.55
C LEU A 47 -3.88 23.56 -3.96
N LYS A 48 -3.72 22.24 -4.15
CA LYS A 48 -3.43 21.63 -5.45
C LYS A 48 -4.66 20.90 -5.94
N THR A 49 -5.36 21.48 -6.90
CA THR A 49 -6.42 20.77 -7.63
C THR A 49 -5.80 19.76 -8.57
N ARG A 50 -6.17 18.48 -8.43
CA ARG A 50 -5.79 17.42 -9.37
C ARG A 50 -7.04 16.90 -10.03
N THR A 51 -7.02 16.80 -11.35
CA THR A 51 -8.07 16.10 -12.09
C THR A 51 -7.90 14.60 -11.88
N VAL A 52 -8.93 13.97 -11.29
CA VAL A 52 -8.98 12.52 -11.13
C VAL A 52 -9.90 11.97 -12.21
N SER A 53 -9.33 11.17 -13.11
CA SER A 53 -10.11 10.39 -14.07
C SER A 53 -10.72 9.20 -13.34
N TYR A 54 -12.06 9.15 -13.26
CA TYR A 54 -12.79 7.97 -12.88
C TYR A 54 -12.98 7.06 -14.09
N ASN A 55 -11.87 6.54 -14.64
CA ASN A 55 -12.00 5.36 -15.49
C ASN A 55 -12.52 4.24 -14.59
N CYS A 56 -13.77 3.82 -14.78
CA CYS A 56 -14.33 2.68 -14.08
C CYS A 56 -13.84 1.41 -14.82
N PRO A 57 -12.81 0.70 -14.33
CA PRO A 57 -12.31 -0.49 -15.01
C PRO A 57 -13.35 -1.64 -15.03
N ALA A 58 -14.42 -1.51 -14.25
CA ALA A 58 -15.45 -2.53 -14.09
C ALA A 58 -16.85 -1.88 -14.03
N PRO A 59 -17.42 -1.48 -15.19
CA PRO A 59 -18.80 -0.95 -15.27
C PRO A 59 -19.86 -1.93 -14.73
N TRP A 60 -19.57 -3.23 -14.74
CA TRP A 60 -20.40 -4.28 -14.15
C TRP A 60 -20.35 -4.33 -12.60
N PHE A 61 -19.49 -3.53 -11.96
CA PHE A 61 -19.37 -3.51 -10.49
C PHE A 61 -20.37 -2.52 -9.88
N THR A 62 -21.57 -3.02 -9.57
CA THR A 62 -22.73 -2.26 -9.13
C THR A 62 -22.63 -1.75 -7.68
N ALA A 63 -23.52 -0.82 -7.29
CA ALA A 63 -23.63 -0.34 -5.92
C ALA A 63 -23.99 -1.46 -4.92
N GLU A 64 -24.81 -2.43 -5.34
CA GLU A 64 -25.14 -3.62 -4.58
C GLU A 64 -23.87 -4.42 -4.22
N LEU A 65 -23.02 -4.72 -5.21
CA LEU A 65 -21.76 -5.42 -4.98
C LEU A 65 -20.81 -4.64 -4.06
N ARG A 66 -20.80 -3.31 -4.14
CA ARG A 66 -20.05 -2.46 -3.19
C ARG A 66 -20.56 -2.61 -1.77
N SER A 67 -21.88 -2.60 -1.58
CA SER A 67 -22.52 -2.80 -0.28
C SER A 67 -22.20 -4.18 0.29
N MET A 68 -22.36 -5.23 -0.52
CA MET A 68 -22.02 -6.60 -0.11
C MET A 68 -20.55 -6.74 0.28
N LYS A 69 -19.63 -6.12 -0.47
CA LYS A 69 -18.19 -6.11 -0.15
C LYS A 69 -17.90 -5.38 1.15
N ALA A 70 -18.56 -4.25 1.42
CA ALA A 70 -18.44 -3.54 2.69
C ALA A 70 -18.96 -4.36 3.87
N ALA A 71 -20.11 -5.01 3.71
CA ALA A 71 -20.68 -5.93 4.70
C ALA A 71 -19.75 -7.12 4.97
N CYS A 72 -19.13 -7.68 3.93
CA CYS A 72 -18.13 -8.74 4.06
C CYS A 72 -16.95 -8.31 4.95
N ARG A 73 -16.43 -7.09 4.76
CA ARG A 73 -15.37 -6.53 5.63
C ARG A 73 -15.83 -6.30 7.06
N ARG A 74 -17.10 -5.92 7.27
CA ARG A 74 -17.68 -5.76 8.61
C ARG A 74 -17.75 -7.11 9.33
N LEU A 75 -18.22 -8.14 8.64
CA LEU A 75 -18.29 -9.51 9.18
C LEU A 75 -16.88 -10.05 9.48
N GLU A 76 -15.92 -9.87 8.57
CA GLU A 76 -14.53 -10.26 8.79
C GLU A 76 -13.96 -9.66 10.08
N ARG A 77 -14.17 -8.35 10.29
CA ARG A 77 -13.74 -7.68 11.53
C ARG A 77 -14.46 -8.21 12.76
N LEU A 78 -15.77 -8.45 12.65
CA LEU A 78 -16.56 -9.01 13.74
C LEU A 78 -16.07 -10.40 14.14
N THR A 79 -15.83 -11.28 13.17
CA THR A 79 -15.29 -12.62 13.40
C THR A 79 -13.93 -12.57 14.10
N ARG A 80 -13.03 -11.68 13.67
CA ARG A 80 -11.71 -11.50 14.29
C ARG A 80 -11.78 -10.93 15.71
N GLY A 81 -12.73 -10.03 15.97
CA GLY A 81 -12.87 -9.38 17.28
C GLY A 81 -13.56 -10.26 18.33
N THR A 82 -14.48 -11.11 17.91
CA THR A 82 -15.31 -11.92 18.82
C THR A 82 -14.84 -13.37 18.96
N GLY A 83 -14.24 -13.95 17.91
CA GLY A 83 -13.85 -15.37 17.89
C GLY A 83 -15.01 -16.38 17.91
N LEU A 84 -16.27 -15.92 17.83
CA LEU A 84 -17.44 -16.81 17.90
C LEU A 84 -17.69 -17.53 16.57
N THR A 85 -18.05 -18.82 16.65
CA THR A 85 -18.33 -19.68 15.49
C THR A 85 -19.48 -19.13 14.63
N VAL A 86 -20.54 -18.61 15.25
CA VAL A 86 -21.70 -18.04 14.54
C VAL A 86 -21.27 -16.88 13.63
N HIS A 87 -20.35 -16.03 14.08
CA HIS A 87 -19.85 -14.93 13.25
C HIS A 87 -18.94 -15.42 12.13
N LEU A 88 -18.19 -16.51 12.34
CA LEU A 88 -17.41 -17.14 11.28
C LEU A 88 -18.31 -17.76 10.20
N GLU A 89 -19.37 -18.44 10.60
CA GLU A 89 -20.37 -19.02 9.68
C GLU A 89 -21.06 -17.93 8.87
N ALA A 90 -21.57 -16.89 9.53
CA ALA A 90 -22.18 -15.74 8.86
C ALA A 90 -21.21 -15.07 7.85
N TYR A 91 -19.92 -14.93 8.20
CA TYR A 91 -18.91 -14.44 7.28
C TYR A 91 -18.74 -15.35 6.06
N LYS A 92 -18.62 -16.67 6.27
CA LYS A 92 -18.45 -17.66 5.18
C LYS A 92 -19.65 -17.66 4.24
N ASP A 93 -20.87 -17.64 4.77
CA ASP A 93 -22.09 -17.61 3.97
C ASP A 93 -22.21 -16.31 3.18
N HIS A 94 -21.87 -15.17 3.81
CA HIS A 94 -21.87 -13.88 3.11
C HIS A 94 -20.81 -13.81 2.00
N VAL A 95 -19.64 -14.40 2.21
CA VAL A 95 -18.60 -14.54 1.17
C VAL A 95 -19.11 -15.39 0.00
N ARG A 96 -19.84 -16.48 0.27
CA ARG A 96 -20.44 -17.32 -0.76
C ARG A 96 -21.46 -16.54 -1.59
N ALA A 97 -22.42 -15.91 -0.92
CA ALA A 97 -23.44 -15.08 -1.56
C ALA A 97 -22.82 -13.93 -2.38
N TYR A 98 -21.76 -13.29 -1.87
CA TYR A 98 -21.04 -12.25 -2.61
C TYR A 98 -20.38 -12.77 -3.88
N LYS A 99 -19.75 -13.95 -3.84
CA LYS A 99 -19.14 -14.57 -5.04
C LYS A 99 -20.18 -14.93 -6.10
N GLU A 100 -21.32 -15.45 -5.67
CA GLU A 100 -22.44 -15.77 -6.55
C GLU A 100 -23.01 -14.50 -7.20
N ALA A 101 -23.30 -13.47 -6.40
CA ALA A 101 -23.77 -12.18 -6.91
C ALA A 101 -22.77 -11.54 -7.88
N LEU A 102 -21.48 -11.63 -7.59
CA LEU A 102 -20.41 -11.12 -8.46
C LEU A 102 -20.42 -11.83 -9.82
N THR A 103 -20.52 -13.16 -9.80
CA THR A 103 -20.54 -14.00 -11.01
C THR A 103 -21.79 -13.73 -11.83
N ARG A 104 -22.96 -13.71 -11.18
CA ARG A 104 -24.26 -13.41 -11.79
C ARG A 104 -24.26 -12.04 -12.46
N THR A 105 -23.87 -11.00 -11.73
CA THR A 105 -23.87 -9.61 -12.24
C THR A 105 -22.92 -9.47 -13.42
N LYS A 106 -21.73 -10.05 -13.33
CA LYS A 106 -20.74 -10.01 -14.41
C LYS A 106 -21.23 -10.77 -15.64
N ALA A 107 -21.81 -11.95 -15.47
CA ALA A 107 -22.40 -12.73 -16.56
C ALA A 107 -23.53 -11.95 -17.23
N GLN A 108 -24.48 -11.44 -16.46
CA GLN A 108 -25.60 -10.64 -16.95
C GLN A 108 -25.12 -9.45 -17.79
N TYR A 109 -24.14 -8.69 -17.29
CA TYR A 109 -23.59 -7.54 -18.00
C TYR A 109 -22.96 -7.89 -19.36
N TYR A 110 -22.21 -8.99 -19.45
CA TYR A 110 -21.61 -9.39 -20.72
C TYR A 110 -22.64 -10.03 -21.65
N SER A 111 -23.64 -10.75 -21.12
CA SER A 111 -24.76 -11.26 -21.90
C SER A 111 -25.56 -10.12 -22.56
N THR A 112 -25.85 -9.05 -21.82
CA THR A 112 -26.55 -7.88 -22.39
C THR A 112 -25.72 -7.22 -23.48
N ILE A 113 -24.41 -7.01 -23.27
CA ILE A 113 -23.55 -6.42 -24.30
C ILE A 113 -23.48 -7.28 -25.56
N ILE A 114 -23.35 -8.60 -25.40
CA ILE A 114 -23.29 -9.52 -26.53
C ILE A 114 -24.60 -9.48 -27.32
N HIS A 115 -25.73 -9.49 -26.62
CA HIS A 115 -27.06 -9.39 -27.22
C HIS A 115 -27.23 -8.06 -27.97
N ASP A 116 -26.90 -6.92 -27.34
CA ASP A 116 -27.04 -5.59 -27.94
C ASP A 116 -26.14 -5.40 -29.18
N GLN A 117 -25.00 -6.09 -29.23
CA GLN A 117 -24.03 -6.02 -30.31
C GLN A 117 -24.18 -7.13 -31.36
N GLN A 118 -25.24 -7.95 -31.30
CA GLN A 118 -25.39 -9.15 -32.13
C GLN A 118 -25.37 -8.87 -33.65
N HIS A 119 -25.86 -7.69 -34.08
CA HIS A 119 -25.86 -7.27 -35.48
C HIS A 119 -24.61 -6.47 -35.89
N GLN A 120 -23.61 -6.36 -35.01
CA GLN A 120 -22.39 -5.58 -35.23
C GLN A 120 -21.15 -6.47 -35.01
N PRO A 121 -20.80 -7.36 -35.97
CA PRO A 121 -19.79 -8.40 -35.77
C PRO A 121 -18.43 -7.84 -35.34
N ARG A 122 -18.01 -6.69 -35.90
CA ARG A 122 -16.74 -6.03 -35.49
C ARG A 122 -16.71 -5.69 -34.00
N LYS A 123 -17.80 -5.14 -33.44
CA LYS A 123 -17.88 -4.79 -32.01
C LYS A 123 -18.02 -6.03 -31.14
N LEU A 124 -18.84 -7.00 -31.56
CA LEU A 124 -19.02 -8.28 -30.88
C LEU A 124 -17.69 -9.02 -30.72
N PHE A 125 -16.96 -9.24 -31.83
CA PHE A 125 -15.67 -9.92 -31.79
C PHE A 125 -14.60 -9.11 -31.05
N SER A 126 -14.66 -7.77 -31.06
CA SER A 126 -13.79 -6.94 -30.21
C SER A 126 -14.05 -7.17 -28.71
N THR A 127 -15.31 -7.17 -28.29
CA THR A 127 -15.73 -7.45 -26.91
C THR A 127 -15.31 -8.85 -26.47
N ILE A 128 -15.53 -9.87 -27.31
CA ILE A 128 -15.13 -11.26 -27.03
C ILE A 128 -13.62 -11.39 -26.93
N ASN A 129 -12.86 -10.81 -27.87
CA ASN A 129 -11.40 -10.82 -27.82
C ASN A 129 -10.87 -10.15 -26.56
N ARG A 130 -11.50 -9.07 -26.08
CA ARG A 130 -11.14 -8.42 -24.81
C ARG A 130 -11.42 -9.30 -23.59
N LEU A 131 -12.44 -10.15 -23.64
CA LEU A 131 -12.78 -11.11 -22.57
C LEU A 131 -11.83 -12.31 -22.54
N LEU A 132 -11.46 -12.82 -23.71
CA LEU A 132 -10.68 -14.05 -23.85
C LEU A 132 -9.17 -13.81 -23.83
N ARG A 133 -8.68 -12.65 -24.28
CA ARG A 133 -7.25 -12.33 -24.16
C ARG A 133 -6.93 -11.97 -22.72
N PRO A 134 -5.96 -12.63 -22.08
CA PRO A 134 -5.32 -12.08 -20.91
C PRO A 134 -4.79 -10.71 -21.30
N ILE A 135 -5.19 -9.66 -20.59
CA ILE A 135 -4.46 -8.40 -20.63
C ILE A 135 -3.08 -8.78 -20.12
N ALA A 136 -2.11 -8.92 -21.02
CA ALA A 136 -0.71 -9.04 -20.64
C ALA A 136 -0.44 -7.81 -19.77
N ALA A 137 -0.24 -8.03 -18.47
CA ALA A 137 0.09 -6.95 -17.57
C ALA A 137 1.32 -6.26 -18.17
N PRO A 138 1.30 -4.93 -18.37
CA PRO A 138 2.47 -4.21 -18.85
C PRO A 138 3.63 -4.60 -17.97
N GLN A 139 4.58 -5.35 -18.51
CA GLN A 139 5.79 -5.69 -17.78
C GLN A 139 6.53 -4.37 -17.59
N PRO A 140 6.92 -3.99 -16.36
CA PRO A 140 7.78 -2.83 -16.20
C PRO A 140 9.04 -3.01 -17.06
N PRO A 141 9.58 -1.93 -17.65
CA PRO A 141 10.88 -2.00 -18.33
C PRO A 141 11.90 -2.63 -17.36
N GLY A 142 12.59 -3.68 -17.79
CA GLY A 142 13.55 -4.42 -16.96
C GLY A 142 12.94 -5.41 -15.96
N ALA A 143 11.67 -5.82 -16.10
CA ALA A 143 11.04 -6.81 -15.21
C ALA A 143 11.80 -8.15 -15.13
N ARG A 144 12.42 -8.58 -16.24
CA ARG A 144 13.25 -9.79 -16.24
C ARG A 144 14.55 -9.55 -15.48
N ASP A 145 15.18 -8.41 -15.73
CA ASP A 145 16.44 -8.00 -15.09
C ASP A 145 16.25 -7.85 -13.57
N LEU A 146 15.12 -7.30 -13.12
CA LEU A 146 14.78 -7.21 -11.70
C LEU A 146 14.60 -8.60 -11.04
N CYS A 147 14.02 -9.56 -11.76
CA CYS A 147 13.85 -10.93 -11.25
C CYS A 147 15.20 -11.65 -11.12
N SER A 148 16.11 -11.47 -12.09
CA SER A 148 17.47 -12.00 -11.99
C SER A 148 18.26 -11.31 -10.87
N ASP A 149 18.22 -9.99 -10.79
CA ASP A 149 18.92 -9.22 -9.75
C ASP A 149 18.44 -9.62 -8.34
N PHE A 150 17.12 -9.84 -8.19
CA PHE A 150 16.54 -10.33 -6.95
C PHE A 150 17.06 -11.73 -6.62
N LEU A 151 17.08 -12.66 -7.58
CA LEU A 151 17.59 -14.01 -7.37
C LEU A 151 19.07 -13.99 -6.96
N ASP A 152 19.89 -13.23 -7.68
CA ASP A 152 21.33 -13.12 -7.45
C ASP A 152 21.62 -12.54 -6.06
N PHE A 153 20.86 -11.52 -5.63
CA PHE A 153 20.97 -10.96 -4.29
C PHE A 153 20.73 -12.02 -3.20
N PHE A 154 19.68 -12.83 -3.32
CA PHE A 154 19.37 -13.85 -2.32
C PHE A 154 20.39 -14.99 -2.34
N GLN A 155 20.85 -15.41 -3.52
CA GLN A 155 21.90 -16.42 -3.63
C GLN A 155 23.21 -15.93 -3.00
N ALA A 156 23.64 -14.70 -3.30
CA ALA A 156 24.82 -14.10 -2.70
C ALA A 156 24.70 -14.00 -1.17
N LYS A 157 23.52 -13.60 -0.67
CA LYS A 157 23.25 -13.52 0.77
C LYS A 157 23.32 -14.88 1.46
N VAL A 158 22.70 -15.91 0.88
CA VAL A 158 22.75 -17.28 1.40
C VAL A 158 24.19 -17.78 1.45
N ASN A 159 24.96 -17.59 0.38
CA ASN A 159 26.37 -17.98 0.32
C ASN A 159 27.20 -17.23 1.38
N SER A 160 26.97 -15.93 1.58
CA SER A 160 27.65 -15.14 2.60
C SER A 160 27.40 -15.67 4.01
N ILE A 161 26.15 -16.05 4.33
CA ILE A 161 25.81 -16.63 5.63
C ILE A 161 26.52 -17.98 5.82
N HIS A 162 26.53 -18.85 4.80
CA HIS A 162 27.25 -20.12 4.88
C HIS A 162 28.75 -19.93 5.12
N LEU A 163 29.38 -18.95 4.46
CA LEU A 163 30.80 -18.64 4.66
C LEU A 163 31.08 -18.12 6.08
N GLN A 164 30.20 -17.30 6.64
CA GLN A 164 30.33 -16.79 8.01
C GLN A 164 30.18 -17.89 9.07
N LEU A 165 29.29 -18.86 8.84
CA LEU A 165 29.07 -19.98 9.76
C LEU A 165 30.18 -21.03 9.68
N ASN A 166 30.79 -21.20 8.51
CA ASN A 166 31.89 -22.16 8.31
C ASN A 166 33.28 -21.55 8.55
N ALA A 167 33.37 -20.30 9.00
CA ALA A 167 34.64 -19.68 9.33
C ALA A 167 35.23 -20.34 10.60
N PRO A 168 36.47 -20.88 10.56
CA PRO A 168 37.08 -21.46 11.74
C PRO A 168 37.33 -20.38 12.80
N ALA A 169 37.04 -20.70 14.06
CA ALA A 169 37.31 -19.81 15.18
C ALA A 169 38.81 -19.46 15.25
N PRO A 170 39.18 -18.21 15.59
CA PRO A 170 40.57 -17.83 15.70
C PRO A 170 41.28 -18.70 16.76
N PRO A 171 42.53 -19.14 16.51
CA PRO A 171 43.26 -19.95 17.47
C PRO A 171 43.46 -19.17 18.78
N ALA A 172 43.02 -19.77 19.89
CA ALA A 172 43.20 -19.20 21.21
C ALA A 172 44.71 -18.99 21.49
N PRO A 173 45.11 -17.84 22.06
CA PRO A 173 46.51 -17.57 22.35
C PRO A 173 47.05 -18.58 23.35
N HIS A 174 48.11 -19.27 22.94
CA HIS A 174 48.84 -20.25 23.75
C HIS A 174 49.38 -19.55 25.00
N THR A 175 48.84 -19.91 26.17
CA THR A 175 49.38 -19.48 27.47
C THR A 175 50.77 -20.07 27.66
N ALA A 176 51.78 -19.21 27.65
CA ALA A 176 53.14 -19.55 28.06
C ALA A 176 53.13 -20.06 29.51
N HIS A 177 53.61 -21.28 29.71
CA HIS A 177 53.78 -21.92 31.00
C HIS A 177 55.01 -21.31 31.68
N CYS A 178 54.82 -20.50 32.73
CA CYS A 178 55.89 -20.03 33.60
C CYS A 178 55.96 -20.95 34.81
N ASP A 179 56.99 -21.80 34.88
CA ASP A 179 57.35 -22.57 36.07
C ASP A 179 57.67 -21.61 37.23
N ARG A 180 56.95 -21.76 38.35
CA ARG A 180 57.36 -21.22 39.65
C ARG A 180 57.66 -22.39 40.57
N GLY A 181 58.95 -22.53 40.89
CA GLY A 181 59.45 -23.44 41.91
C GLY A 181 58.80 -23.15 43.27
N VAL A 182 58.47 -24.23 43.96
CA VAL A 182 57.96 -24.21 45.34
C VAL A 182 59.15 -24.29 46.29
N VAL A 183 59.31 -23.26 47.13
CA VAL A 183 60.22 -23.27 48.27
C VAL A 183 59.46 -23.89 49.46
N SER A 184 59.99 -25.00 49.99
CA SER A 184 59.46 -25.71 51.16
C SER A 184 60.12 -25.17 52.43
N TYR A 185 59.33 -24.77 53.43
CA TYR A 185 59.80 -24.52 54.80
C TYR A 185 59.08 -25.48 55.75
N MET A 186 59.91 -26.18 56.55
CA MET A 186 59.67 -27.11 57.67
C MET A 186 58.48 -28.08 57.59
#